data_AF-A0A7S0RSZ3-F1
#
_entry.id   AF-A0A7S0RSZ3-F1
#
_cell.length_a   1.000
_cell.length_b   1.000
_cell.length_c   1.000
_cell.angle_alpha   90.00
_cell.angle_beta   90.00
_cell.angle_gamma   90.00
#
_symmetry.space_group_name_H-M   'P 1'
#
loop_
_entity.id
_entity.type
_entity.pdbx_description
1 polymer ?
#
loop_
_entity_poly.entity_id
_entity_poly.type
_entity_poly.pdbx_seq_one_letter_code
_entity_poly.pdbx_strand_id
1 'polypeptide(L)'
;GVDGDVHLVLALEHNYFRGALAAINSIVRNARCPRHLLFHFPNVEPDGGQRFARVLTQLLPELRFHLYAFDDARAQSLISHAMRAELSNPLNYVRIYLDALLPPCL
;
A
#
# COMPACT_ATOMS: atom_id res chain seq x y z
N GLY A 1 2.23 16.55 7.71
CA GLY A 1 3.12 15.57 8.37
C GLY A 1 3.84 16.25 9.50
N VAL A 2 4.34 15.49 10.47
CA VAL A 2 5.43 15.98 11.33
C VAL A 2 6.70 15.86 10.50
N ASP A 3 7.52 16.90 10.43
CA ASP A 3 8.81 16.85 9.71
C ASP A 3 9.62 15.61 10.15
N GLY A 4 9.92 14.71 9.21
CA GLY A 4 10.82 13.55 9.43
C GLY A 4 10.19 12.15 9.35
N ASP A 5 8.91 12.01 9.00
CA ASP A 5 8.32 10.69 8.74
C ASP A 5 8.84 10.07 7.43
N VAL A 6 9.04 8.74 7.43
CA VAL A 6 9.39 7.95 6.25
C VAL A 6 8.13 7.25 5.76
N HIS A 7 7.65 7.67 4.60
CA HIS A 7 6.44 7.14 3.98
C HIS A 7 6.76 5.94 3.08
N LEU A 8 6.12 4.81 3.33
CA LEU A 8 6.29 3.58 2.56
C LEU A 8 4.98 3.23 1.88
N VAL A 9 5.01 3.04 0.57
CA VAL A 9 3.83 2.57 -0.18
C VAL A 9 4.02 1.10 -0.53
N LEU A 10 3.04 0.27 -0.20
CA LEU A 10 3.04 -1.16 -0.54
C LEU A 10 1.71 -1.53 -1.18
N ALA A 11 1.72 -1.84 -2.47
CA ALA A 11 0.54 -2.35 -3.17
C ALA A 11 0.19 -3.74 -2.62
N LEU A 12 -1.05 -3.90 -2.14
CA LEU A 12 -1.50 -5.14 -1.51
C LEU A 12 -2.49 -5.88 -2.42
N GLU A 13 -2.18 -7.14 -2.70
CA GLU A 13 -3.09 -8.10 -3.31
C GLU A 13 -3.17 -9.34 -2.40
N HIS A 14 -4.36 -9.94 -2.30
CA HIS A 14 -4.68 -11.02 -1.38
C HIS A 14 -3.64 -12.16 -1.38
N ASN A 15 -3.20 -12.56 -2.57
CA ASN A 15 -2.24 -13.66 -2.78
C ASN A 15 -0.86 -13.39 -2.15
N TYR A 16 -0.54 -12.13 -1.85
CA TYR A 16 0.77 -11.70 -1.38
C TYR A 16 0.77 -11.24 0.09
N PHE A 17 -0.34 -11.34 0.83
CA PHE A 17 -0.44 -10.86 2.22
C PHE A 17 0.62 -11.45 3.15
N ARG A 18 0.96 -12.74 3.01
CA ARG A 18 2.01 -13.36 3.84
C ARG A 18 3.38 -12.75 3.56
N GLY A 19 3.70 -12.52 2.29
CA GLY A 19 4.95 -11.86 1.87
C GLY A 19 4.99 -10.41 2.34
N ALA A 20 3.89 -9.67 2.17
CA ALA A 20 3.75 -8.30 2.65
C ALA A 20 3.94 -8.20 4.17
N LEU A 21 3.32 -9.09 4.95
CA LEU A 21 3.50 -9.14 6.40
C LEU A 21 4.96 -9.41 6.79
N ALA A 22 5.63 -10.35 6.12
CA ALA A 22 7.04 -10.63 6.37
C ALA A 22 7.93 -9.42 6.04
N ALA A 23 7.66 -8.74 4.92
CA ALA A 23 8.39 -7.53 4.52
C ALA A 23 8.18 -6.39 5.54
N ILE A 24 6.94 -6.10 5.93
CA ILE A 24 6.61 -5.08 6.93
C ILE A 24 7.32 -5.38 8.25
N ASN A 25 7.22 -6.63 8.74
CA ASN A 25 7.88 -7.03 9.99
C ASN A 25 9.41 -6.90 9.88
N SER A 26 10.01 -7.26 8.74
CA SER A 26 11.44 -7.07 8.51
C SER A 26 11.84 -5.59 8.58
N ILE A 27 11.10 -4.72 7.90
CA ILE A 27 11.35 -3.26 7.88
C ILE A 27 11.24 -2.70 9.31
N VAL A 28 10.15 -3.00 10.02
CA VAL A 28 9.91 -2.50 11.38
C VAL A 28 11.02 -2.96 12.34
N ARG A 29 11.45 -4.22 12.25
CA ARG A 29 12.49 -4.77 13.15
C ARG A 29 13.89 -4.21 12.88
N ASN A 30 14.18 -3.80 11.64
CA ASN A 30 15.50 -3.33 11.25
C ASN A 30 15.61 -1.80 11.16
N ALA A 31 14.49 -1.07 11.24
CA ALA A 31 14.51 0.38 11.25
C ALA A 31 15.07 0.91 12.57
N ARG A 32 15.98 1.91 12.50
CA ARG A 32 16.52 2.57 13.70
C ARG A 32 15.47 3.37 14.47
N CYS A 33 14.44 3.86 13.80
CA CYS A 33 13.35 4.63 14.41
C CYS A 33 11.98 4.21 13.83
N PRO A 34 11.43 3.06 14.25
CA PRO A 34 10.21 2.50 13.67
C PRO A 34 8.97 3.39 13.82
N ARG A 35 8.92 4.23 14.86
CA ARG A 35 7.83 5.19 15.10
C ARG A 35 7.65 6.25 14.01
N HIS A 36 8.68 6.47 13.19
CA HIS A 36 8.62 7.43 12.07
C HIS A 36 8.22 6.78 10.75
N LEU A 37 8.00 5.46 10.72
CA LEU A 37 7.50 4.81 9.52
C LEU A 37 5.99 5.03 9.42
N LEU A 38 5.50 5.36 8.22
CA LEU A 38 4.08 5.42 7.90
C LEU A 38 3.82 4.60 6.64
N PHE A 39 3.04 3.53 6.77
CA PHE A 39 2.73 2.66 5.64
C PHE A 39 1.43 3.08 4.95
N HIS A 40 1.45 3.10 3.63
CA HIS A 40 0.32 3.43 2.77
C HIS A 40 -0.01 2.19 1.92
N PHE A 41 -1.23 1.70 2.07
CA PHE A 41 -1.69 0.49 1.40
C PHE A 41 -2.80 0.82 0.40
N PRO A 42 -2.46 1.07 -0.88
CA PRO A 42 -3.44 1.06 -1.95
C PRO A 42 -3.98 -0.36 -2.13
N ASN A 43 -5.30 -0.49 -2.11
CA ASN A 43 -5.97 -1.79 -2.10
C ASN A 43 -7.20 -1.79 -3.03
N VAL A 44 -7.19 -2.72 -3.99
CA VAL A 44 -8.25 -2.91 -5.00
C VAL A 44 -9.43 -3.73 -4.46
N GLU A 45 -9.21 -4.57 -3.44
CA GLU A 45 -10.25 -5.43 -2.87
C GLU A 45 -10.57 -5.01 -1.42
N PRO A 46 -11.61 -4.20 -1.17
CA PRO A 46 -11.88 -3.61 0.15
C PRO A 46 -11.87 -4.62 1.31
N ASP A 47 -12.49 -5.79 1.11
CA ASP A 47 -12.60 -6.84 2.13
C ASP A 47 -11.23 -7.47 2.46
N GLY A 48 -10.44 -7.77 1.41
CA GLY A 48 -9.06 -8.23 1.54
C GLY A 48 -8.19 -7.25 2.33
N GLY A 49 -8.22 -5.97 1.97
CA GLY A 49 -7.48 -4.92 2.68
C GLY A 49 -7.89 -4.81 4.15
N GLN A 50 -9.19 -4.78 4.44
CA GLN A 50 -9.66 -4.74 5.84
C GLN A 50 -9.22 -5.96 6.65
N ARG A 51 -9.22 -7.16 6.03
CA ARG A 51 -8.69 -8.38 6.67
C ARG A 51 -7.21 -8.24 6.97
N PHE A 52 -6.42 -7.70 6.04
CA PHE A 52 -5.00 -7.46 6.26
C PHE A 52 -4.75 -6.42 7.36
N ALA A 53 -5.51 -5.33 7.38
CA ALA A 53 -5.44 -4.32 8.43
C ALA A 53 -5.69 -4.92 9.83
N ARG A 54 -6.71 -5.79 9.97
CA ARG A 54 -6.96 -6.50 11.24
C ARG A 54 -5.77 -7.36 11.67
N VAL A 55 -5.17 -8.09 10.73
CA VAL A 55 -3.96 -8.89 11.01
C VAL A 55 -2.80 -8.00 11.45
N LEU A 56 -2.57 -6.87 10.79
CA LEU A 56 -1.52 -5.92 11.17
C LEU A 56 -1.76 -5.35 12.57
N THR A 57 -2.97 -4.90 12.89
CA THR A 57 -3.28 -4.36 14.22
C THR A 57 -3.12 -5.41 15.32
N GLN A 58 -3.40 -6.68 15.04
CA GLN A 58 -3.20 -7.77 16.01
C GLN A 58 -1.73 -8.13 16.22
N LEU A 59 -0.94 -8.18 15.14
CA LEU A 59 0.45 -8.66 15.19
C LEU A 59 1.49 -7.55 15.41
N LEU A 60 1.14 -6.32 15.02
CA LEU A 60 2.02 -5.15 14.98
C LEU A 60 1.23 -3.90 15.47
N PRO A 61 0.81 -3.86 16.74
CA PRO A 61 -0.11 -2.83 17.25
C PRO A 61 0.43 -1.40 17.14
N GLU A 62 1.75 -1.23 17.19
CA GLU A 62 2.42 0.07 17.07
C GLU A 62 2.64 0.53 15.61
N LEU A 63 2.25 -0.29 14.63
CA LEU A 63 2.40 0.03 13.21
C LEU A 63 1.44 1.14 12.81
N ARG A 64 1.96 2.26 12.31
CA ARG A 64 1.15 3.32 11.72
C ARG A 64 0.91 3.03 10.25
N PHE A 65 -0.35 3.02 9.83
CA PHE A 65 -0.69 2.80 8.43
C PHE A 65 -2.03 3.43 8.01
N HIS A 66 -2.18 3.63 6.70
CA HIS A 66 -3.42 4.05 6.06
C HIS A 66 -3.80 3.06 4.95
N LEU A 67 -5.08 2.72 4.86
CA LEU A 67 -5.64 1.98 3.73
C LEU A 67 -6.34 2.96 2.80
N TYR A 68 -6.06 2.81 1.52
CA TYR A 68 -6.68 3.60 0.46
C TYR A 68 -7.52 2.67 -0.40
N ALA A 69 -8.81 3.00 -0.52
CA ALA A 69 -9.64 2.41 -1.53
C ALA A 69 -9.06 2.77 -2.89
N PHE A 70 -8.75 1.76 -3.68
CA PHE A 70 -8.18 1.97 -4.99
C PHE A 70 -9.31 2.10 -6.02
N ASP A 71 -9.29 3.19 -6.78
CA ASP A 71 -10.22 3.43 -7.88
C ASP A 71 -9.64 2.92 -9.20
N ASP A 72 -10.07 1.71 -9.57
CA ASP A 72 -9.67 1.04 -10.81
C ASP A 72 -9.97 1.87 -12.06
N ALA A 73 -11.04 2.67 -12.05
CA ALA A 73 -11.44 3.44 -13.24
C ALA A 73 -10.43 4.57 -13.54
N ARG A 74 -9.89 5.21 -12.50
CA ARG A 74 -8.84 6.23 -12.65
C ARG A 74 -7.55 5.62 -13.18
N ALA A 75 -7.13 4.48 -12.65
CA ALA A 75 -5.94 3.78 -13.11
C ALA A 75 -6.10 3.28 -14.56
N GLN A 76 -7.25 2.71 -14.91
CA GLN A 76 -7.55 2.19 -16.25
C GLN A 76 -7.51 3.27 -17.32
N SER A 77 -7.93 4.51 -17.01
CA SER A 77 -7.85 5.64 -17.96
C SER A 77 -6.41 6.00 -18.38
N LEU A 78 -5.42 5.57 -17.59
CA LEU A 78 -3.98 5.81 -17.82
C LEU A 78 -3.26 4.61 -18.45
N ILE A 79 -3.90 3.43 -18.46
CA ILE A 79 -3.36 2.21 -19.06
C ILE A 79 -3.74 2.21 -20.53
N SER A 80 -2.75 2.40 -21.41
CA SER A 80 -2.98 2.24 -22.85
C SER A 80 -3.48 0.82 -23.14
N HIS A 81 -4.62 0.70 -23.84
CA HIS A 81 -5.26 -0.56 -24.25
C HIS A 81 -4.35 -1.53 -25.05
N ALA A 82 -3.15 -1.09 -25.46
CA ALA A 82 -2.15 -1.91 -26.14
C ALA A 82 -1.35 -2.83 -25.21
N MET A 83 -1.52 -2.73 -23.88
CA MET A 83 -0.78 -3.55 -22.91
C MET A 83 -1.51 -4.88 -22.62
N ARG A 84 -0.75 -5.98 -22.59
CA ARG A 84 -1.23 -7.36 -22.36
C ARG A 84 -2.12 -7.46 -21.11
N ALA A 85 -3.12 -8.33 -21.12
CA ALA A 85 -4.04 -8.56 -20.00
C ALA A 85 -3.33 -8.93 -18.67
N GLU A 86 -2.14 -9.52 -18.71
CA GLU A 86 -1.32 -9.81 -17.53
C GLU A 86 -0.81 -8.53 -16.84
N LEU A 87 -0.68 -7.44 -17.59
CA LEU A 87 -0.29 -6.14 -17.08
C LEU A 87 -1.50 -5.31 -16.63
N SER A 88 -2.74 -5.71 -16.95
CA SER A 88 -3.92 -4.88 -16.71
C SER A 88 -4.38 -4.82 -15.26
N ASN A 89 -3.74 -5.54 -14.31
CA ASN A 89 -4.03 -5.35 -12.89
C ASN A 89 -3.64 -3.91 -12.51
N PRO A 90 -4.60 -3.07 -12.10
CA PRO A 90 -4.33 -1.69 -11.76
C PRO A 90 -3.24 -1.54 -10.69
N LEU A 91 -3.11 -2.46 -9.73
CA LEU A 91 -2.07 -2.41 -8.70
C LEU A 91 -0.64 -2.35 -9.26
N ASN A 92 -0.39 -2.88 -10.46
CA ASN A 92 0.92 -2.83 -11.12
C ASN A 92 1.36 -1.41 -11.46
N TYR A 93 0.41 -0.48 -11.53
CA TYR A 93 0.66 0.90 -11.93
C TYR A 93 0.60 1.86 -10.75
N VAL A 94 0.48 1.39 -9.50
CA VAL A 94 0.36 2.23 -8.29
C VAL A 94 1.39 3.35 -8.27
N ARG A 95 2.62 3.04 -8.70
CA ARG A 95 3.73 4.00 -8.76
C ARG A 95 3.44 5.21 -9.65
N ILE A 96 2.63 5.06 -10.69
CA ILE A 96 2.35 6.09 -11.70
C ILE A 96 1.37 7.15 -11.19
N TYR A 97 0.38 6.78 -10.37
CA TYR A 97 -0.66 7.70 -9.85
C TYR A 97 -0.65 7.79 -8.32
N LEU A 98 0.54 7.71 -7.72
CA LEU A 98 0.71 7.93 -6.28
C LEU A 98 0.18 9.30 -5.84
N ASP A 99 0.30 10.31 -6.71
CA ASP A 99 -0.23 11.66 -6.51
C ASP A 99 -1.76 11.70 -6.40
N ALA A 100 -2.46 10.81 -7.09
CA ALA A 100 -3.91 10.67 -6.99
C ALA A 100 -4.37 9.84 -5.77
N LEU A 101 -3.48 9.00 -5.23
CA LEU A 101 -3.76 8.11 -4.09
C LEU A 101 -3.41 8.74 -2.74
N LEU A 102 -2.30 9.49 -2.67
CA LEU A 102 -1.77 10.01 -1.42
C LEU A 102 -2.25 11.44 -1.15
N PRO A 103 -2.31 11.87 0.13
CA PRO A 103 -2.62 13.26 0.45
C PRO A 103 -1.65 14.22 -0.23
N PRO A 104 -2.10 15.41 -0.66
CA PRO A 104 -1.23 16.43 -1.21
C PRO A 104 -0.18 16.86 -0.17
N CYS A 105 1.06 17.05 -0.63
CA CYS A 105 2.18 17.52 0.20
C CYS A 105 2.50 16.60 1.40
N LEU A 106 2.63 15.30 1.12
CA LEU A 106 3.46 14.41 1.95
C LEU A 106 4.93 14.87 1.95
#